data_AF-A0A0M3JG75-F1
#
_entry.id   AF-A0A0M3JG75-F1
#
_cell.length_a   1.000
_cell.length_b   1.000
_cell.length_c   1.000
_cell.angle_alpha   90.00
_cell.angle_beta   90.00
_cell.angle_gamma   90.00
#
_symmetry.space_group_name_H-M   'P 1'
#
loop_
_entity.id
_entity.type
_entity.pdbx_description
1 polymer ?
#
loop_
_entity_poly.entity_id
_entity_poly.type
_entity_poly.pdbx_seq_one_letter_code
_entity_poly.pdbx_strand_id
1 'polypeptide(L)'
;MQFKENLRAFNISRQLEHVVISHYLCSAFLRVQIVDAEWTILYDKLKKIHESGAKIVLSRLPIGDVATQWFADRDLFCAGRVEQGDLERVMAACGGSILTTVSQIDEKVLGLCGEFYEQQVGSERYNFFVDGSRANSCTL
;
A
#
# COMPACT_ATOMS: atom_id res chain seq x y z
N MET A 1 -5.16 -14.32 2.28
CA MET A 1 -3.69 -14.52 2.35
C MET A 1 -3.30 -14.50 3.83
N GLN A 2 -2.37 -15.36 4.28
CA GLN A 2 -1.89 -15.33 5.68
C GLN A 2 -0.39 -15.10 5.68
N PHE A 3 0.04 -14.05 6.36
CA PHE A 3 1.45 -13.76 6.57
C PHE A 3 1.78 -13.94 8.05
N LYS A 4 2.88 -14.63 8.32
CA LYS A 4 3.37 -14.89 9.67
C LYS A 4 4.78 -14.29 9.81
N GLU A 5 4.98 -13.61 10.93
CA GLU A 5 6.23 -13.04 11.44
C GLU A 5 6.72 -11.74 10.76
N ASN A 6 7.08 -10.75 11.61
CA ASN A 6 7.82 -9.52 11.29
C ASN A 6 7.31 -8.71 10.09
N LEU A 7 6.00 -8.47 10.05
CA LEU A 7 5.37 -7.84 8.90
C LEU A 7 5.47 -6.33 8.97
N ARG A 8 6.08 -5.76 7.95
CA ARG A 8 6.20 -4.32 7.76
C ARG A 8 4.97 -3.81 7.01
N ALA A 9 4.10 -3.11 7.75
CA ALA A 9 2.92 -2.44 7.23
C ALA A 9 3.28 -1.01 6.81
N PHE A 10 2.98 -0.69 5.57
CA PHE A 10 3.26 0.59 4.95
C PHE A 10 1.97 1.30 4.58
N ASN A 11 1.87 2.58 4.93
CA ASN A 11 0.64 3.35 4.78
C ASN A 11 0.89 4.59 3.93
N ILE A 12 0.24 4.66 2.75
CA ILE A 12 0.31 5.79 1.82
C ILE A 12 -1.00 6.55 1.75
N SER A 13 -0.96 7.86 2.03
CA SER A 13 -2.13 8.72 1.98
C SER A 13 -2.42 9.39 0.63
N ARG A 14 -1.43 9.55 -0.28
CA ARG A 14 -1.60 10.39 -1.49
C ARG A 14 -0.92 9.98 -2.83
N GLN A 15 0.04 9.04 -2.89
CA GLN A 15 0.95 9.00 -4.07
C GLN A 15 0.60 8.05 -5.24
N LEU A 16 -0.40 7.18 -5.11
CA LEU A 16 -0.73 6.20 -6.17
C LEU A 16 -1.77 6.71 -7.20
N GLU A 17 -2.35 7.90 -7.01
CA GLU A 17 -3.34 8.47 -7.94
C GLU A 17 -2.75 9.02 -9.24
N HIS A 18 -1.46 9.32 -9.30
CA HIS A 18 -0.90 10.10 -10.42
C HIS A 18 -0.62 9.32 -11.71
N VAL A 19 -1.13 8.10 -11.87
CA VAL A 19 -1.13 7.40 -13.17
C VAL A 19 -2.56 7.05 -13.56
N VAL A 20 -3.46 8.02 -13.43
CA VAL A 20 -4.69 8.02 -14.21
C VAL A 20 -4.47 9.04 -15.31
N ILE A 21 -4.39 8.55 -16.54
CA ILE A 21 -4.29 9.32 -17.79
C ILE A 21 -5.51 10.25 -17.86
N SER A 22 -5.43 11.42 -17.23
CA SER A 22 -6.52 12.38 -17.19
C SER A 22 -6.37 13.36 -18.33
N HIS A 23 -6.91 12.96 -19.48
CA HIS A 23 -7.22 13.79 -20.65
C HIS A 23 -6.04 14.57 -21.27
N TYR A 24 -6.19 14.93 -22.56
CA TYR A 24 -5.27 15.76 -23.35
C TYR A 24 -4.01 15.06 -23.89
N LEU A 25 -4.07 14.62 -25.16
CA LEU A 25 -3.39 15.31 -26.27
C LEU A 25 -3.53 14.52 -27.58
N CYS A 26 -4.15 15.17 -28.55
CA CYS A 26 -4.27 14.77 -29.95
C CYS A 26 -2.89 14.94 -30.65
N SER A 27 -2.02 13.93 -30.60
CA SER A 27 -0.86 13.76 -31.51
C SER A 27 -0.25 12.35 -31.31
N ALA A 28 -0.20 11.55 -32.38
CA ALA A 28 0.14 10.12 -32.31
C ALA A 28 1.59 9.81 -31.93
N PHE A 29 2.53 10.75 -32.12
CA PHE A 29 3.97 10.51 -31.91
C PHE A 29 4.45 10.84 -30.48
N LEU A 30 3.89 11.88 -29.85
CA LEU A 30 4.28 12.28 -28.49
C LEU A 30 3.73 11.33 -27.42
N ARG A 31 2.65 10.60 -27.74
CA ARG A 31 1.95 9.71 -26.81
C ARG A 31 2.83 8.57 -26.31
N VAL A 32 3.60 7.92 -27.19
CA VAL A 32 4.40 6.74 -26.81
C VAL A 32 5.46 7.13 -25.77
N GLN A 33 6.18 8.23 -26.00
CA GLN A 33 7.22 8.71 -25.09
C GLN A 33 6.67 9.14 -23.72
N ILE A 34 5.53 9.83 -23.70
CA ILE A 34 4.90 10.25 -22.44
C ILE A 34 4.39 9.03 -21.67
N VAL A 35 3.72 8.10 -22.36
CA VAL A 35 3.18 6.88 -21.76
C VAL A 35 4.33 6.04 -21.17
N ASP A 36 5.40 5.81 -21.93
CA ASP A 36 6.56 5.04 -21.46
C ASP A 36 7.24 5.69 -20.24
N ALA A 37 7.33 7.03 -20.22
CA ALA A 37 7.86 7.76 -19.09
C ALA A 37 6.97 7.63 -17.84
N GLU A 38 5.64 7.71 -17.98
CA GLU A 38 4.69 7.52 -16.88
C GLU A 38 4.76 6.10 -16.30
N TRP A 39 4.85 5.08 -17.16
CA TRP A 39 5.03 3.69 -16.73
C TRP A 39 6.34 3.49 -15.98
N THR A 40 7.43 4.06 -16.47
CA THR A 40 8.74 3.99 -15.81
C THR A 40 8.67 4.59 -14.40
N ILE A 41 8.05 5.76 -14.25
CA ILE A 41 7.86 6.40 -12.94
C ILE A 41 6.99 5.54 -12.03
N LEU A 42 5.93 4.90 -12.54
CA LEU A 42 5.08 4.01 -11.75
C LEU A 42 5.89 2.82 -11.20
N TYR A 43 6.60 2.12 -12.07
CA TYR A 43 7.39 0.95 -11.68
C TYR A 43 8.52 1.31 -10.71
N ASP A 44 9.17 2.46 -10.87
CA ASP A 44 10.18 2.93 -9.92
C ASP A 44 9.60 3.14 -8.52
N LYS A 45 8.37 3.68 -8.41
CA LYS A 45 7.69 3.84 -7.11
C LYS A 45 7.35 2.48 -6.49
N LEU A 46 6.82 1.55 -7.29
CA LEU A 46 6.49 0.19 -6.83
C LEU A 46 7.76 -0.55 -6.35
N LYS A 47 8.86 -0.40 -7.09
CA LYS A 47 10.15 -0.99 -6.75
C LYS A 47 10.68 -0.47 -5.42
N LYS A 48 10.60 0.84 -5.15
CA LYS A 48 10.99 1.42 -3.85
C LYS A 48 10.21 0.84 -2.67
N ILE A 49 8.90 0.61 -2.85
CA ILE A 49 8.06 -0.02 -1.82
C ILE A 49 8.53 -1.45 -1.56
N HIS A 50 8.84 -2.20 -2.62
CA HIS A 50 9.37 -3.55 -2.48
C HIS A 50 10.76 -3.58 -1.80
N GLU A 51 11.66 -2.69 -2.20
CA GLU A 51 13.02 -2.56 -1.64
C GLU A 51 13.00 -2.17 -0.15
N SER A 52 11.97 -1.45 0.31
CA SER A 52 11.79 -1.14 1.74
C SER A 52 11.48 -2.37 2.63
N GLY A 53 11.14 -3.51 2.03
CA GLY A 53 10.76 -4.73 2.72
C GLY A 53 9.34 -4.71 3.29
N ALA A 54 8.49 -3.76 2.87
CA ALA A 54 7.07 -3.77 3.20
C ALA A 54 6.38 -5.00 2.59
N LYS A 55 5.55 -5.68 3.39
CA LYS A 55 4.74 -6.83 2.93
C LYS A 55 3.27 -6.48 2.79
N ILE A 56 2.82 -5.46 3.52
CA ILE A 56 1.43 -5.00 3.53
C ILE A 56 1.42 -3.53 3.17
N VAL A 57 0.72 -3.17 2.10
CA VAL A 57 0.58 -1.81 1.60
C VAL A 57 -0.87 -1.37 1.74
N LEU A 58 -1.11 -0.39 2.59
CA LEU A 58 -2.42 0.23 2.76
C LEU A 58 -2.42 1.62 2.12
N SER A 59 -3.49 1.94 1.40
CA SER A 59 -3.70 3.29 0.91
C SER A 59 -5.13 3.75 1.13
N ARG A 60 -5.26 5.04 1.47
CA ARG A 60 -6.55 5.72 1.52
C ARG A 60 -7.19 5.83 0.14
N LEU A 61 -6.37 5.87 -0.90
CA LEU A 61 -6.79 6.06 -2.26
C LEU A 61 -6.89 4.71 -2.98
N PRO A 62 -7.65 4.62 -4.09
CA PRO A 62 -7.68 3.40 -4.89
C PRO A 62 -6.29 3.08 -5.44
N ILE A 63 -5.96 1.80 -5.48
CA ILE A 63 -4.74 1.27 -6.10
C ILE A 63 -5.13 0.77 -7.49
N GLY A 64 -4.35 1.12 -8.52
CA GLY A 64 -4.61 0.69 -9.89
C GLY A 64 -4.38 -0.81 -10.08
N ASP A 65 -5.15 -1.44 -10.99
CA ASP A 65 -5.13 -2.89 -11.19
C ASP A 65 -3.75 -3.45 -11.53
N VAL A 66 -2.96 -2.72 -12.32
CA VAL A 66 -1.59 -3.12 -12.68
C VAL A 66 -0.66 -3.14 -11.46
N ALA A 67 -0.82 -2.18 -10.54
CA ALA A 67 -0.05 -2.17 -9.31
C ALA A 67 -0.45 -3.34 -8.40
N THR A 68 -1.75 -3.65 -8.30
CA THR A 68 -2.25 -4.80 -7.54
C THR A 68 -1.70 -6.12 -8.06
N GLN A 69 -1.68 -6.31 -9.38
CA GLN A 69 -1.07 -7.49 -10.00
C GLN A 69 0.44 -7.55 -9.72
N TRP A 70 1.15 -6.43 -9.88
CA TRP A 70 2.59 -6.37 -9.63
C TRP A 70 2.97 -6.71 -8.19
N PHE A 71 2.13 -6.32 -7.23
CA PHE A 71 2.27 -6.67 -5.82
C PHE A 71 1.94 -8.14 -5.56
N ALA A 72 0.89 -8.67 -6.17
CA ALA A 72 0.51 -10.08 -6.07
C ALA A 72 1.63 -11.01 -6.57
N ASP A 73 2.28 -10.67 -7.69
CA ASP A 73 3.41 -11.42 -8.26
C ASP A 73 4.63 -11.51 -7.33
N ARG A 74 4.71 -10.65 -6.30
CA ARG A 74 5.84 -10.54 -5.35
C ARG A 74 5.46 -10.88 -3.92
N ASP A 75 4.28 -11.48 -3.74
CA ASP A 75 3.71 -11.80 -2.43
C ASP A 75 3.60 -10.58 -1.50
N LEU A 76 3.18 -9.43 -2.05
CA LEU A 76 2.79 -8.25 -1.27
C LEU A 76 1.27 -8.15 -1.25
N PHE A 77 0.72 -7.90 -0.06
CA PHE A 77 -0.68 -7.55 0.08
C PHE A 77 -0.87 -6.05 -0.13
N CYS A 78 -1.91 -5.68 -0.88
CA CYS A 78 -2.30 -4.29 -1.02
C CYS A 78 -3.80 -4.09 -0.82
N ALA A 79 -4.18 -3.05 -0.06
CA ALA A 79 -5.56 -2.62 0.08
C ALA A 79 -5.66 -1.12 -0.19
N GLY A 80 -6.50 -0.77 -1.16
CA GLY A 80 -6.87 0.62 -1.44
C GLY A 80 -8.19 1.00 -0.80
N ARG A 81 -8.51 2.30 -0.80
CA ARG A 81 -9.77 2.87 -0.24
C ARG A 81 -9.97 2.61 1.26
N VAL A 82 -8.89 2.52 2.02
CA VAL A 82 -8.99 2.37 3.48
C VAL A 82 -9.37 3.71 4.11
N GLU A 83 -10.33 3.70 5.04
CA GLU A 83 -10.73 4.93 5.73
C GLU A 83 -9.59 5.48 6.59
N GLN A 84 -9.54 6.81 6.74
CA GLN A 84 -8.49 7.45 7.53
C GLN A 84 -8.52 6.99 9.00
N GLY A 85 -9.71 6.79 9.58
CA GLY A 85 -9.84 6.28 10.94
C GLY A 85 -9.18 4.91 11.12
N ASP A 86 -9.34 4.00 10.17
CA ASP A 86 -8.71 2.68 10.23
C ASP A 86 -7.19 2.75 10.08
N LEU A 87 -6.70 3.66 9.23
CA LEU A 87 -5.27 3.90 9.08
C LEU A 87 -4.63 4.40 10.37
N GLU A 88 -5.30 5.30 11.09
CA GLU A 88 -4.85 5.80 12.39
C GLU A 88 -4.87 4.70 13.47
N ARG A 89 -5.85 3.78 13.42
CA ARG A 89 -5.92 2.63 14.33
C ARG A 89 -4.81 1.61 14.06
N VAL A 90 -4.54 1.29 12.80
CA VAL A 90 -3.42 0.44 12.40
C VAL A 90 -2.09 1.07 12.81
N MET A 91 -1.96 2.39 12.65
CA MET A 91 -0.79 3.15 13.10
C MET A 91 -0.61 3.05 14.63
N ALA A 92 -1.69 3.20 15.40
CA ALA A 92 -1.67 3.08 16.85
C ALA A 92 -1.33 1.65 17.33
N ALA A 93 -1.80 0.62 16.61
CA ALA A 93 -1.53 -0.78 16.93
C ALA A 93 -0.10 -1.22 16.54
N CYS A 94 0.33 -0.93 15.31
CA CYS A 94 1.59 -1.43 14.73
C CYS A 94 2.78 -0.48 14.92
N GLY A 95 2.55 0.78 15.32
CA GLY A 95 3.58 1.74 15.68
C GLY A 95 4.36 2.40 14.53
N GLY A 96 3.87 2.32 13.28
CA GLY A 96 4.43 3.02 12.13
C GLY A 96 3.97 4.48 12.01
N SER A 97 4.26 5.13 10.88
CA SER A 97 3.69 6.44 10.53
C SER A 97 3.05 6.42 9.14
N ILE A 98 2.02 7.24 8.96
CA ILE A 98 1.39 7.46 7.66
C ILE A 98 2.31 8.33 6.82
N LEU A 99 2.75 7.83 5.66
CA LEU A 99 3.61 8.56 4.74
C LEU A 99 2.79 9.11 3.57
N THR A 100 3.13 10.30 3.11
CA THR A 100 2.55 10.90 1.91
C THR A 100 3.32 10.49 0.66
N THR A 101 4.64 10.25 0.78
CA THR A 101 5.56 10.06 -0.34
C THR A 101 6.41 8.80 -0.24
N VAL A 102 6.51 8.06 -1.35
CA VAL A 102 7.30 6.81 -1.51
C VAL A 102 8.82 6.99 -1.45
N SER A 103 9.31 8.23 -1.51
CA SER A 103 10.75 8.51 -1.46
C SER A 103 11.31 8.51 -0.04
N GLN A 104 10.47 8.62 0.99
CA GLN A 104 10.87 8.70 2.41
C GLN A 104 10.56 7.41 3.16
N ILE A 105 10.64 6.26 2.49
CA ILE A 105 10.36 4.98 3.13
C ILE A 105 11.64 4.52 3.83
N ASP A 106 11.66 4.66 5.14
CA ASP A 106 12.69 4.10 6.01
C ASP A 106 12.09 2.98 6.86
N GLU A 107 12.92 1.99 7.22
CA GLU A 107 12.50 0.86 8.04
C GLU A 107 11.91 1.27 9.40
N LYS A 108 12.35 2.42 9.92
CA LYS A 108 11.90 2.98 11.21
C LYS A 108 10.47 3.49 11.16
N VAL A 109 9.95 3.78 9.98
CA VAL A 109 8.62 4.38 9.77
C VAL A 109 7.57 3.30 9.47
N LEU A 110 8.02 2.10 9.12
CA LEU A 110 7.17 0.95 8.86
C LEU A 110 6.59 0.41 10.18
N GLY A 111 5.28 0.15 10.18
CA GLY A 111 4.63 -0.50 11.31
C GLY A 111 4.99 -1.98 11.36
N LEU A 112 5.07 -2.56 12.55
CA LEU A 112 5.35 -3.98 12.75
C LEU A 112 4.13 -4.69 13.36
N CYS A 113 3.72 -5.80 12.76
CA CYS A 113 2.77 -6.75 13.34
C CYS A 113 3.31 -8.18 13.30
N GLY A 114 2.92 -8.99 14.29
CA GLY A 114 3.31 -10.39 14.39
C GLY A 114 2.58 -11.28 13.39
N GLU A 115 1.29 -11.03 13.18
CA GLU A 115 0.46 -11.81 12.27
C GLU A 115 -0.50 -10.91 11.49
N PHE A 116 -0.71 -11.25 10.21
CA PHE A 116 -1.71 -10.62 9.36
C PHE A 116 -2.45 -11.67 8.56
N TYR A 117 -3.78 -11.60 8.57
CA TYR A 117 -4.60 -12.47 7.75
C TYR A 117 -5.87 -11.76 7.27
N GLU A 118 -6.28 -12.15 6.07
CA GLU A 118 -7.60 -11.80 5.54
C GLU A 118 -8.57 -12.94 5.86
N GLN A 119 -9.70 -12.62 6.47
CA GLN A 119 -10.77 -13.58 6.75
C GLN A 119 -12.12 -12.99 6.32
N GLN A 120 -12.92 -13.81 5.64
CA GLN A 120 -14.29 -13.48 5.32
C GLN A 120 -15.18 -13.76 6.54
N VAL A 121 -15.91 -12.75 6.99
CA VAL A 121 -16.88 -12.84 8.08
C VAL A 121 -18.23 -12.42 7.53
N GLY A 122 -19.14 -13.39 7.36
CA GLY A 122 -20.40 -13.17 6.66
C GLY A 122 -20.20 -12.83 5.19
N SER A 123 -20.74 -11.68 4.77
CA SER A 123 -20.65 -11.19 3.38
C SER A 123 -19.47 -10.26 3.12
N GLU A 124 -18.71 -9.92 4.16
CA GLU A 124 -17.63 -8.94 4.09
C GLU A 124 -16.26 -9.58 4.37
N ARG A 125 -15.21 -8.96 3.83
CA ARG A 125 -13.83 -9.41 4.03
C ARG A 125 -13.11 -8.46 4.96
N TYR A 126 -12.51 -9.01 6.00
CA TYR A 126 -11.81 -8.28 7.03
C TYR A 126 -10.33 -8.61 7.01
N ASN A 127 -9.52 -7.58 7.21
CA ASN A 127 -8.07 -7.67 7.33
C ASN A 127 -7.71 -7.55 8.82
N PHE A 128 -7.21 -8.62 9.40
CA PHE A 128 -6.86 -8.69 10.80
C PHE A 128 -5.36 -8.46 10.98
N PHE A 129 -5.02 -7.51 11.85
CA PHE A 129 -3.66 -7.24 12.30
C PHE A 129 -3.56 -7.70 13.75
N VAL A 130 -2.74 -8.71 14.01
CA VAL A 130 -2.57 -9.31 15.34
C VAL A 130 -1.12 -9.12 15.80
N ASP A 131 -0.92 -8.99 17.10
CA ASP A 131 0.37 -8.71 17.74
C ASP A 131 1.05 -7.45 17.18
N GLY A 132 0.32 -6.33 17.24
CA GLY A 132 0.88 -5.01 16.93
C GLY A 132 1.92 -4.60 17.98
N SER A 133 3.06 -4.08 17.53
CA SER A 133 4.21 -3.75 18.40
C SER A 133 3.91 -2.79 19.55
N ARG A 134 2.88 -1.94 19.41
CA ARG A 134 2.43 -1.00 20.46
C ARG A 134 1.14 -1.40 21.16
N ALA A 135 0.29 -2.22 20.53
CA ALA A 135 -0.99 -2.71 21.05
C ALA A 135 -1.90 -1.64 21.73
N ASN A 136 -1.82 -0.37 21.30
CA ASN A 136 -2.60 0.74 21.91
C ASN A 136 -4.02 0.89 21.33
N SER A 137 -4.43 0.02 20.42
CA SER A 137 -5.76 0.03 19.80
C SER A 137 -6.28 -1.39 19.65
N CYS A 138 -7.57 -1.59 19.87
CA CYS A 138 -8.27 -2.85 19.62
C CYS A 138 -9.56 -2.62 18.82
N THR A 139 -9.97 -3.63 18.06
CA THR A 139 -11.28 -3.73 17.40
C THR A 139 -11.97 -4.97 17.97
N LEU A 140 -13.24 -4.84 18.36
CA LEU A 140 -14.09 -5.95 18.79
C LEU A 140 -14.92 -6.46 17.62
#